data_AF-A0A1E9IIV5-F1
#
_entry.id   AF-A0A1E9IIV5-F1
#
_cell.length_a   1.000
_cell.length_b   1.000
_cell.length_c   1.000
_cell.angle_alpha   90.00
_cell.angle_beta   90.00
_cell.angle_gamma   90.00
#
_symmetry.space_group_name_H-M   'P 1'
#
loop_
_entity.id
_entity.type
_entity.pdbx_description
1 polymer ?
#
loop_
_entity_poly.entity_id
_entity_poly.type
_entity_poly.pdbx_seq_one_letter_code
_entity_poly.pdbx_strand_id
1 'polypeptide(L)'
;MKIGIAGSGGIGSNVAVHLVRAGVKELKFGDFDVIEESNLNRQFYFKDQIGKYKAEMLYENLKRINPDGDFQYNIIKFERENIKEFFQDCDIIIEGFDKKEYKSMLVEELYPLGKLIISASGIASYDCKEIQIKEAGKNLYIVGDFQKDISCYKTYSHKVSVIAALMAEIALKRGGYIEE
;
A
#
# COMPACT_ATOMS: atom_id res chain seq x y z
N MET A 1 -2.18 -0.10 -17.36
CA MET A 1 -1.10 0.34 -16.46
C MET A 1 -1.32 -0.36 -15.15
N LYS A 2 -0.35 -1.13 -14.68
CA LYS A 2 -0.54 -2.01 -13.52
C LYS A 2 0.09 -1.39 -12.27
N ILE A 3 -0.67 -1.37 -11.18
CA ILE A 3 -0.20 -0.86 -9.88
C ILE A 3 0.12 -2.04 -8.97
N GLY A 4 1.37 -2.07 -8.51
CA GLY A 4 1.89 -3.01 -7.53
C GLY A 4 1.70 -2.51 -6.10
N ILE A 5 1.35 -3.37 -5.14
CA ILE A 5 1.28 -3.04 -3.72
C ILE A 5 2.08 -4.06 -2.91
N ALA A 6 3.10 -3.58 -2.20
CA ALA A 6 3.98 -4.39 -1.37
C ALA A 6 3.54 -4.29 0.09
N GLY A 7 2.88 -5.34 0.59
CA GLY A 7 2.23 -5.35 1.90
C GLY A 7 0.75 -4.97 1.82
N SER A 8 -0.09 -5.76 2.46
CA SER A 8 -1.55 -5.64 2.54
C SER A 8 -1.99 -5.23 3.95
N GLY A 9 -1.14 -4.51 4.69
CA GLY A 9 -1.44 -3.99 6.02
C GLY A 9 -2.35 -2.74 6.01
N GLY A 10 -2.15 -1.84 6.99
CA GLY A 10 -2.99 -0.63 7.12
C GLY A 10 -2.92 0.28 5.90
N ILE A 11 -1.72 0.54 5.39
CA ILE A 11 -1.54 1.37 4.19
C ILE A 11 -2.00 0.62 2.94
N GLY A 12 -1.40 -0.52 2.64
CA GLY A 12 -1.66 -1.23 1.38
C GLY A 12 -3.12 -1.60 1.16
N SER A 13 -3.81 -2.12 2.18
CA SER A 13 -5.22 -2.50 2.03
C SER A 13 -6.13 -1.30 1.77
N ASN A 14 -5.92 -0.17 2.46
CA ASN A 14 -6.72 1.04 2.23
C ASN A 14 -6.39 1.72 0.90
N VAL A 15 -5.11 1.74 0.48
CA VAL A 15 -4.73 2.26 -0.85
C VAL A 15 -5.42 1.45 -1.94
N ALA A 16 -5.40 0.11 -1.86
CA ALA A 16 -6.06 -0.75 -2.82
C ALA A 16 -7.56 -0.45 -2.95
N VAL A 17 -8.25 -0.25 -1.81
CA VAL A 17 -9.68 0.12 -1.79
C VAL A 17 -9.93 1.45 -2.49
N HIS A 18 -9.11 2.47 -2.21
CA HIS A 18 -9.24 3.77 -2.87
C HIS A 18 -9.03 3.66 -4.38
N LEU A 19 -7.99 2.94 -4.81
CA LEU A 19 -7.68 2.73 -6.24
C LEU A 19 -8.81 2.01 -6.96
N VAL A 20 -9.31 0.89 -6.43
CA VAL A 20 -10.40 0.12 -7.06
C VAL A 20 -11.67 0.95 -7.13
N ARG A 21 -12.01 1.69 -6.07
CA ARG A 21 -13.19 2.58 -6.06
C ARG A 21 -13.07 3.75 -7.02
N ALA A 22 -11.85 4.18 -7.34
CA ALA A 22 -11.56 5.20 -8.35
C ALA A 22 -11.54 4.64 -9.79
N GLY A 23 -11.75 3.34 -9.98
CA GLY A 23 -11.84 2.73 -11.31
C GLY A 23 -10.56 2.05 -11.79
N VAL A 24 -9.53 1.92 -10.96
CA VAL A 24 -8.36 1.09 -11.28
C VAL A 24 -8.78 -0.37 -11.40
N LYS A 25 -8.45 -1.00 -12.54
CA LYS A 25 -8.83 -2.38 -12.83
C LYS A 25 -7.67 -3.38 -12.76
N GLU A 26 -6.42 -2.92 -12.80
CA GLU A 26 -5.24 -3.78 -12.82
C GLU A 26 -4.40 -3.56 -11.55
N LEU A 27 -4.50 -4.49 -10.59
CA LEU A 27 -3.70 -4.47 -9.36
C LEU A 27 -2.93 -5.78 -9.20
N LYS A 28 -1.73 -5.67 -8.63
CA LYS A 28 -0.94 -6.82 -8.20
C LYS A 28 -0.39 -6.58 -6.80
N PHE A 29 -0.57 -7.50 -5.87
CA PHE A 29 -0.15 -7.28 -4.49
C PHE A 29 0.29 -8.54 -3.77
N GLY A 30 1.12 -8.36 -2.74
CA GLY A 30 1.67 -9.47 -1.97
C GLY A 30 1.75 -9.17 -0.49
N ASP A 31 1.47 -10.19 0.33
CA ASP A 31 1.66 -10.19 1.78
C ASP A 31 1.68 -11.63 2.27
N PHE A 32 2.48 -11.96 3.28
CA PHE A 32 2.58 -13.31 3.85
C PHE A 32 1.88 -13.45 5.21
N ASP A 33 1.47 -12.35 5.82
CA ASP A 33 0.85 -12.35 7.14
C ASP A 33 -0.61 -12.85 7.08
N VAL A 34 -1.08 -13.30 8.23
CA VAL A 34 -2.50 -13.59 8.49
C VAL A 34 -3.17 -12.41 9.21
N ILE A 35 -4.49 -12.34 9.12
CA ILE A 35 -5.29 -11.32 9.78
C ILE A 35 -5.42 -11.65 11.27
N GLU A 36 -5.09 -10.68 12.11
CA GLU A 36 -5.29 -10.73 13.56
C GLU A 36 -6.37 -9.75 14.01
N GLU A 37 -6.99 -9.98 15.17
CA GLU A 37 -7.96 -9.04 15.78
C GLU A 37 -7.36 -7.63 15.92
N SER A 38 -6.07 -7.54 16.25
CA SER A 38 -5.31 -6.28 16.39
C SER A 38 -5.22 -5.46 15.09
N ASN A 39 -5.53 -6.07 13.95
CA ASN A 39 -5.45 -5.45 12.63
C ASN A 39 -6.76 -4.75 12.24
N LEU A 40 -7.90 -5.20 12.78
CA LEU A 40 -9.24 -4.75 12.39
C LEU A 40 -9.51 -3.27 12.73
N ASN A 41 -8.70 -2.67 13.60
CA ASN A 41 -8.84 -1.26 13.98
C ASN A 41 -8.42 -0.27 12.88
N ARG A 42 -7.78 -0.72 11.78
CA ARG A 42 -7.21 0.17 10.74
C ARG A 42 -7.01 -0.47 9.37
N GLN A 43 -7.02 -1.79 9.27
CA GLN A 43 -6.82 -2.51 8.01
C GLN A 43 -8.18 -2.89 7.41
N PHE A 44 -8.27 -3.01 6.08
CA PHE A 44 -9.53 -3.30 5.40
C PHE A 44 -9.89 -4.79 5.44
N TYR A 45 -10.18 -5.30 6.64
CA TYR A 45 -10.54 -6.68 6.92
C TYR A 45 -11.73 -6.78 7.88
N PHE A 46 -12.38 -7.94 7.89
CA PHE A 46 -13.58 -8.20 8.69
C PHE A 46 -13.36 -9.30 9.72
N LYS A 47 -14.23 -9.37 10.73
CA LYS A 47 -14.09 -10.27 11.88
C LYS A 47 -14.10 -11.76 11.50
N ASP A 48 -14.86 -12.12 10.47
CA ASP A 48 -14.93 -13.47 9.90
C ASP A 48 -13.71 -13.85 9.04
N GLN A 49 -12.77 -12.92 8.87
CA GLN A 49 -11.53 -13.12 8.11
C GLN A 49 -10.31 -13.35 9.00
N ILE A 50 -10.45 -13.28 10.33
CA ILE A 50 -9.36 -13.56 11.27
C ILE A 50 -8.79 -14.96 11.02
N GLY A 51 -7.45 -15.06 10.99
CA GLY A 51 -6.72 -16.29 10.73
C GLY A 51 -6.51 -16.63 9.26
N LYS A 52 -7.11 -15.87 8.32
CA LYS A 52 -6.88 -16.02 6.88
C LYS A 52 -5.75 -15.10 6.41
N TYR A 53 -5.16 -15.40 5.25
CA TYR A 53 -4.08 -14.58 4.70
C TYR A 53 -4.57 -13.20 4.27
N LYS A 54 -3.79 -12.17 4.60
CA LYS A 54 -4.11 -10.77 4.26
C LYS A 54 -4.27 -10.56 2.75
N ALA A 55 -3.31 -11.04 1.97
CA ALA A 55 -3.35 -10.92 0.51
C ALA A 55 -4.60 -11.60 -0.09
N GLU A 56 -4.92 -12.81 0.35
CA GLU A 56 -6.11 -13.52 -0.11
C GLU A 56 -7.40 -12.76 0.23
N MET A 57 -7.55 -12.32 1.47
CA MET A 57 -8.76 -11.60 1.89
C MET A 57 -8.87 -10.20 1.30
N LEU A 58 -7.75 -9.54 1.01
CA LEU A 58 -7.77 -8.29 0.28
C LEU A 58 -8.30 -8.54 -1.14
N TYR A 59 -7.84 -9.58 -1.83
CA TYR A 59 -8.40 -9.96 -3.14
C TYR A 59 -9.91 -10.16 -3.09
N GLU A 60 -10.41 -10.99 -2.17
CA GLU A 60 -11.85 -11.24 -2.00
C GLU A 60 -12.63 -9.93 -1.74
N ASN A 61 -12.09 -9.08 -0.85
CA ASN A 61 -12.69 -7.80 -0.52
C ASN A 61 -12.73 -6.84 -1.73
N LEU A 62 -11.69 -6.81 -2.56
CA LEU A 62 -11.63 -5.98 -3.77
C LEU A 62 -12.56 -6.53 -4.86
N LYS A 63 -12.68 -7.85 -5.04
CA LYS A 63 -13.63 -8.46 -6.00
C LYS A 63 -15.08 -8.15 -5.63
N ARG A 64 -15.39 -7.98 -4.35
CA ARG A 64 -16.72 -7.49 -3.91
C ARG A 64 -16.98 -6.03 -4.28
N ILE A 65 -15.93 -5.22 -4.42
CA ILE A 65 -16.04 -3.82 -4.87
C ILE A 65 -16.17 -3.76 -6.39
N ASN A 66 -15.31 -4.50 -7.11
CA ASN A 66 -15.30 -4.54 -8.57
C ASN A 66 -15.04 -5.97 -9.07
N PRO A 67 -16.10 -6.74 -9.38
CA PRO A 67 -15.98 -8.10 -9.90
C PRO A 67 -15.26 -8.20 -11.26
N ASP A 68 -15.17 -7.10 -12.01
CA ASP A 68 -14.54 -7.08 -13.33
C ASP A 68 -13.05 -6.67 -13.29
N GLY A 69 -12.51 -6.38 -12.10
CA GLY A 69 -11.09 -6.06 -11.93
C GLY A 69 -10.19 -7.29 -12.11
N ASP A 70 -9.06 -7.09 -12.80
CA ASP A 70 -7.91 -7.98 -12.86
C ASP A 70 -7.01 -7.72 -11.64
N PHE A 71 -7.29 -8.44 -10.56
CA PHE A 71 -6.55 -8.35 -9.32
C PHE A 71 -5.75 -9.62 -9.13
N GLN A 72 -4.43 -9.47 -8.99
CA GLN A 72 -3.49 -10.57 -8.78
C GLN A 72 -2.95 -10.47 -7.37
N TYR A 73 -2.92 -11.59 -6.66
CA TYR A 73 -2.35 -11.64 -5.31
C TYR A 73 -1.44 -12.84 -5.14
N ASN A 74 -0.42 -12.68 -4.30
CA ASN A 74 0.42 -13.78 -3.85
C ASN A 74 0.59 -13.73 -2.34
N ILE A 75 0.51 -14.90 -1.70
CA ILE A 75 0.93 -15.07 -0.32
C ILE A 75 2.46 -15.19 -0.34
N ILE A 76 3.15 -14.07 -0.17
CA ILE A 76 4.59 -13.96 -0.41
C ILE A 76 5.27 -13.07 0.62
N LYS A 77 6.42 -13.53 1.11
CA LYS A 77 7.36 -12.70 1.87
C LYS A 77 8.36 -12.12 0.88
N PHE A 78 8.39 -10.80 0.78
CA PHE A 78 9.31 -10.12 -0.12
C PHE A 78 10.73 -10.16 0.43
N GLU A 79 11.65 -10.58 -0.42
CA GLU A 79 13.09 -10.59 -0.18
C GLU A 79 13.78 -10.02 -1.43
N ARG A 80 15.07 -9.70 -1.35
CA ARG A 80 15.81 -9.07 -2.46
C ARG A 80 15.78 -9.92 -3.73
N GLU A 81 15.74 -11.23 -3.57
CA GLU A 81 15.80 -12.21 -4.66
C GLU A 81 14.50 -12.27 -5.46
N ASN A 82 13.35 -11.92 -4.85
CA ASN A 82 12.04 -12.11 -5.49
C ASN A 82 11.32 -10.79 -5.83
N ILE A 83 11.64 -9.67 -5.18
CA ILE A 83 10.84 -8.44 -5.27
C ILE A 83 10.87 -7.83 -6.68
N LYS A 84 12.01 -7.90 -7.37
CA LYS A 84 12.16 -7.38 -8.73
C LYS A 84 11.31 -8.16 -9.73
N GLU A 85 11.38 -9.48 -9.67
CA GLU A 85 10.61 -10.37 -10.55
C GLU A 85 9.11 -10.21 -10.28
N PHE A 86 8.72 -10.09 -9.02
CA PHE A 86 7.33 -9.91 -8.65
C PHE A 86 6.73 -8.62 -9.24
N PHE A 87 7.46 -7.50 -9.18
CA PHE A 87 6.96 -6.20 -9.62
C PHE A 87 7.42 -5.80 -11.04
N GLN A 88 7.99 -6.73 -11.82
CA GLN A 88 8.53 -6.43 -13.14
C GLN A 88 7.49 -5.82 -14.09
N ASP A 89 6.24 -6.27 -14.00
CA ASP A 89 5.10 -5.88 -14.83
C ASP A 89 4.27 -4.71 -14.25
N CYS A 90 4.72 -4.11 -13.14
CA CYS A 90 4.03 -2.99 -12.49
C CYS A 90 4.73 -1.67 -12.82
N ASP A 91 3.98 -0.61 -13.10
CA ASP A 91 4.54 0.72 -13.43
C ASP A 91 4.70 1.60 -12.19
N ILE A 92 3.73 1.48 -11.27
CA ILE A 92 3.64 2.20 -10.00
C ILE A 92 3.66 1.18 -8.87
N ILE A 93 4.46 1.45 -7.83
CA ILE A 93 4.61 0.60 -6.65
C ILE A 93 4.20 1.38 -5.41
N ILE A 94 3.21 0.85 -4.70
CA ILE A 94 2.79 1.30 -3.38
C ILE A 94 3.57 0.49 -2.35
N GLU A 95 4.37 1.15 -1.53
CA GLU A 95 5.09 0.54 -0.43
C GLU A 95 4.24 0.62 0.85
N GLY A 96 3.83 -0.54 1.37
CA GLY A 96 2.94 -0.69 2.52
C GLY A 96 3.53 -1.53 3.65
N PHE A 97 4.85 -1.67 3.75
CA PHE A 97 5.55 -2.39 4.81
C PHE A 97 5.62 -1.59 6.12
N ASP A 98 5.66 -2.32 7.24
CA ASP A 98 5.73 -1.73 8.57
C ASP A 98 7.18 -1.45 9.02
N LYS A 99 8.16 -2.24 8.55
CA LYS A 99 9.56 -2.14 8.99
C LYS A 99 10.42 -1.35 8.01
N LYS A 100 11.20 -0.41 8.55
CA LYS A 100 12.12 0.46 7.80
C LYS A 100 13.06 -0.30 6.87
N GLU A 101 13.60 -1.42 7.32
CA GLU A 101 14.52 -2.27 6.54
C GLU A 101 13.89 -2.75 5.22
N TYR A 102 12.63 -3.20 5.26
CA TYR A 102 11.91 -3.63 4.06
C TYR A 102 11.50 -2.46 3.16
N LYS A 103 11.24 -1.27 3.73
CA LYS A 103 11.02 -0.05 2.94
C LYS A 103 12.27 0.31 2.15
N SER A 104 13.42 0.35 2.80
CA SER A 104 14.71 0.64 2.16
C SER A 104 15.05 -0.40 1.09
N MET A 105 14.88 -1.69 1.41
CA MET A 105 15.07 -2.77 0.44
C MET A 105 14.21 -2.57 -0.82
N LEU A 106 12.91 -2.27 -0.67
CA LEU A 106 12.03 -2.06 -1.82
C LEU A 106 12.51 -0.90 -2.70
N VAL A 107 12.88 0.23 -2.08
CA VAL A 107 13.37 1.40 -2.82
C VAL A 107 14.68 1.08 -3.53
N GLU A 108 15.65 0.46 -2.85
CA GLU A 108 16.94 0.07 -3.42
C GLU A 108 16.79 -0.87 -4.63
N GLU A 109 15.89 -1.84 -4.55
CA GLU A 109 15.71 -2.84 -5.61
C GLU A 109 14.89 -2.32 -6.80
N LEU A 110 13.88 -1.47 -6.58
CA LEU A 110 12.92 -1.07 -7.62
C LEU A 110 13.15 0.34 -8.19
N TYR A 111 13.71 1.27 -7.42
CA TYR A 111 13.94 2.64 -7.90
C TYR A 111 14.90 2.71 -9.11
N PRO A 112 16.02 1.94 -9.15
CA PRO A 112 16.91 1.92 -10.32
C PRO A 112 16.26 1.38 -11.60
N LEU A 113 15.15 0.65 -11.49
CA LEU A 113 14.39 0.11 -12.62
C LEU A 113 13.42 1.16 -13.23
N GLY A 114 13.46 2.41 -12.74
CA GLY A 114 12.63 3.50 -13.24
C GLY A 114 11.17 3.45 -12.78
N LYS A 115 10.82 2.53 -11.87
CA LYS A 115 9.47 2.40 -11.30
C LYS A 115 9.11 3.66 -10.50
N LEU A 116 7.85 4.08 -10.57
CA LEU A 116 7.32 5.09 -9.66
C LEU A 116 7.03 4.44 -8.31
N ILE A 117 7.63 4.95 -7.23
CA ILE A 117 7.42 4.43 -5.88
C ILE A 117 6.68 5.47 -5.04
N ILE A 118 5.65 5.02 -4.32
CA ILE A 118 4.88 5.83 -3.39
C ILE A 118 4.92 5.11 -2.04
N SER A 119 5.58 5.73 -1.06
CA SER A 119 5.84 5.16 0.27
C SER A 119 5.18 5.97 1.37
N ALA A 120 4.95 5.34 2.53
CA ALA A 120 4.43 5.99 3.72
C ALA A 120 5.47 6.09 4.84
N SER A 121 5.52 7.24 5.52
CA SER A 121 6.38 7.46 6.69
C SER A 121 5.68 8.31 7.75
N GLY A 122 5.67 7.85 9.00
CA GLY A 122 5.00 8.58 10.09
C GLY A 122 3.47 8.40 10.08
N ILE A 123 3.01 7.15 10.13
CA ILE A 123 1.58 6.80 10.04
C ILE A 123 0.90 6.68 11.41
N ALA A 124 1.67 6.73 12.50
CA ALA A 124 1.17 6.51 13.85
C ALA A 124 0.65 7.82 14.48
N SER A 125 0.04 7.72 15.66
CA SER A 125 -0.71 8.78 16.33
C SER A 125 -2.05 9.11 15.67
N TYR A 126 -2.84 9.96 16.33
CA TYR A 126 -4.18 10.36 15.87
C TYR A 126 -4.17 11.63 15.02
N ASP A 127 -3.12 12.45 15.13
CA ASP A 127 -3.09 13.77 14.50
C ASP A 127 -2.76 13.69 13.01
N CYS A 128 -3.55 14.40 12.20
CA CYS A 128 -3.43 14.47 10.74
C CYS A 128 -2.90 15.82 10.24
N LYS A 129 -2.72 16.82 11.11
CA LYS A 129 -2.36 18.20 10.72
C LYS A 129 -1.02 18.28 9.99
N GLU A 130 -0.07 17.44 10.37
CA GLU A 130 1.31 17.45 9.85
C GLU A 130 1.53 16.49 8.68
N ILE A 131 0.46 15.89 8.13
CA ILE A 131 0.60 15.00 6.97
C ILE A 131 0.99 15.82 5.75
N GLN A 132 2.09 15.41 5.11
CA GLN A 132 2.63 16.07 3.93
C GLN A 132 3.01 15.04 2.88
N ILE A 133 3.10 15.48 1.62
CA ILE A 133 3.68 14.73 0.51
C ILE A 133 5.06 15.32 0.25
N LYS A 134 6.09 14.47 0.20
CA LYS A 134 7.45 14.87 -0.17
C LYS A 134 7.89 14.10 -1.41
N GLU A 135 8.44 14.84 -2.37
CA GLU A 135 9.13 14.28 -3.54
C GLU A 135 10.59 14.05 -3.20
N ALA A 136 11.09 12.85 -3.46
CA ALA A 136 12.47 12.44 -3.17
C ALA A 136 13.13 11.90 -4.44
N GLY A 137 13.42 12.79 -5.39
CA GLY A 137 13.90 12.42 -6.72
C GLY A 137 12.77 12.45 -7.75
N LYS A 138 12.98 11.83 -8.92
CA LYS A 138 12.02 11.94 -10.04
C LYS A 138 10.79 11.03 -9.90
N ASN A 139 10.98 9.86 -9.30
CA ASN A 139 10.00 8.76 -9.28
C ASN A 139 9.80 8.20 -7.86
N LEU A 140 9.95 9.02 -6.83
CA LEU A 140 9.71 8.60 -5.44
C LEU A 140 8.94 9.67 -4.68
N TYR A 141 7.80 9.28 -4.14
CA TYR A 141 6.96 10.07 -3.27
C TYR A 141 6.91 9.42 -1.88
N ILE A 142 6.95 10.25 -0.85
CA ILE A 142 6.78 9.79 0.54
C ILE A 142 5.67 10.61 1.19
N VAL A 143 4.69 9.93 1.78
CA VAL A 143 3.50 10.55 2.39
C VAL A 143 3.45 10.25 3.89
N GLY A 144 3.17 11.28 4.70
CA GLY A 144 2.88 11.14 6.12
C GLY A 144 3.47 12.27 6.96
N ASP A 145 3.64 12.05 8.28
CA ASP A 145 4.07 13.10 9.21
C ASP A 145 5.58 13.13 9.48
N PHE A 146 6.32 12.10 9.05
CA PHE A 146 7.78 11.98 9.21
C PHE A 146 8.33 12.01 10.65
N GLN A 147 7.48 11.98 11.67
CA GLN A 147 7.87 12.14 13.07
C GLN A 147 7.53 10.91 13.90
N LYS A 148 6.34 10.34 13.72
CA LYS A 148 5.76 9.41 14.69
C LYS A 148 5.86 7.97 14.19
N ASP A 149 6.82 7.25 14.76
CA ASP A 149 7.05 5.84 14.47
C ASP A 149 6.00 4.94 15.13
N ILE A 150 5.66 3.85 14.45
CA ILE A 150 4.69 2.84 14.93
C ILE A 150 5.17 2.09 16.19
N SER A 151 6.48 2.10 16.46
CA SER A 151 7.08 1.55 17.68
C SER A 151 6.71 2.33 18.94
N CYS A 152 6.41 3.63 18.79
CA CYS A 152 6.17 4.53 19.93
C CYS A 152 4.68 4.90 20.07
N TYR A 153 3.89 4.81 19.01
CA TYR A 153 2.52 5.32 18.98
C TYR A 153 1.55 4.33 18.33
N LYS A 154 0.30 4.31 18.84
CA LYS A 154 -0.79 3.57 18.20
C LYS A 154 -1.13 4.15 16.84
N THR A 155 -1.56 3.30 15.93
CA THR A 155 -2.12 3.68 14.62
C THR A 155 -3.63 3.75 14.71
N TYR A 156 -4.21 4.79 14.12
CA TYR A 156 -5.65 5.03 14.10
C TYR A 156 -6.17 5.00 12.66
N SER A 157 -7.34 4.39 12.44
CA SER A 157 -7.91 4.19 11.11
C SER A 157 -7.98 5.48 10.30
N HIS A 158 -8.51 6.58 10.86
CA HIS A 158 -8.70 7.83 10.11
C HIS A 158 -7.39 8.40 9.57
N LYS A 159 -6.31 8.38 10.38
CA LYS A 159 -4.99 8.85 9.93
C LYS A 159 -4.41 7.95 8.85
N VAL A 160 -4.49 6.62 9.04
CA VAL A 160 -4.03 5.64 8.04
C VAL A 160 -4.78 5.83 6.73
N SER A 161 -6.10 6.03 6.78
CA SER A 161 -6.93 6.27 5.60
C SER A 161 -6.60 7.59 4.91
N VAL A 162 -6.31 8.69 5.63
CA VAL A 162 -5.89 9.96 5.00
C VAL A 162 -4.57 9.78 4.25
N ILE A 163 -3.58 9.12 4.86
CA ILE A 163 -2.29 8.85 4.20
C ILE A 163 -2.50 7.94 2.98
N ALA A 164 -3.29 6.88 3.12
CA ALA A 164 -3.62 5.97 2.02
C ALA A 164 -4.35 6.67 0.88
N ALA A 165 -5.28 7.59 1.18
CA ALA A 165 -5.99 8.37 0.19
C ALA A 165 -5.05 9.30 -0.60
N LEU A 166 -4.13 9.98 0.08
CA LEU A 166 -3.11 10.82 -0.58
C LEU A 166 -2.14 9.99 -1.43
N MET A 167 -1.74 8.80 -0.98
CA MET A 167 -0.94 7.88 -1.78
C MET A 167 -1.71 7.42 -3.04
N ALA A 168 -3.00 7.11 -2.89
CA ALA A 168 -3.86 6.76 -4.02
C ALA A 168 -4.02 7.94 -4.99
N GLU A 169 -4.17 9.17 -4.50
CA GLU A 169 -4.24 10.38 -5.33
C GLU A 169 -3.01 10.49 -6.24
N ILE A 170 -1.80 10.33 -5.69
CA ILE A 170 -0.56 10.36 -6.47
C ILE A 170 -0.56 9.28 -7.54
N ALA A 171 -0.94 8.04 -7.17
CA ALA A 171 -0.98 6.93 -8.10
C ALA A 171 -2.01 7.14 -9.23
N LEU A 172 -3.16 7.72 -8.92
CA LEU A 172 -4.22 8.01 -9.89
C LEU A 172 -3.81 9.12 -10.86
N LYS A 173 -3.22 10.21 -10.35
CA LYS A 173 -2.67 11.29 -11.18
C LYS A 173 -1.57 10.78 -12.11
N ARG A 174 -0.58 10.09 -11.54
CA ARG A 174 0.55 9.56 -12.31
C ARG A 174 0.16 8.42 -13.24
N GLY A 175 -0.96 7.76 -12.94
CA GLY A 175 -1.53 6.70 -13.76
C GLY A 175 -2.48 7.15 -14.86
N GLY A 176 -2.78 8.45 -14.96
CA GLY A 176 -3.72 8.98 -15.95
C GLY A 176 -5.17 8.62 -15.68
N TYR A 177 -5.53 8.30 -14.44
CA TYR A 177 -6.91 8.03 -14.03
C TYR A 177 -7.68 9.30 -13.65
N ILE A 178 -6.97 10.39 -13.37
CA ILE A 178 -7.52 11.70 -13.03
C ILE A 178 -6.76 12.75 -13.85
N GLU A 179 -7.49 13.62 -14.55
CA GLU A 179 -6.96 14.78 -15.25
C GLU A 179 -6.90 16.00 -14.30
N GLU A 180 -5.97 16.93 -14.54
CA GLU A 180 -5.89 18.22 -13.82
C GLU A 180 -6.89 19.25 -14.35
#